data_AF-A0A0Q4KYP7-F1
#
_entry.id   AF-A0A0Q4KYP7-F1
#
_cell.length_a   1.000
_cell.length_b   1.000
_cell.length_c   1.000
_cell.angle_alpha   90.00
_cell.angle_beta   90.00
_cell.angle_gamma   90.00
#
_symmetry.space_group_name_H-M   'P 1'
#
loop_
_entity.id
_entity.type
_entity.pdbx_description
1 polymer ?
#
loop_
_entity_poly.entity_id
_entity_poly.type
_entity_poly.pdbx_seq_one_letter_code
_entity_poly.pdbx_strand_id
1 'polypeptide(L)'
;MLSTTICADCAVRDEALCSSLTNNELAALNTIGRKHSVKRGETVIWAGDDSIICANLLSGVLKLVASTQDGREQIVGLLYAADLVGQPYAGRADFTITALTDSELCIFPRAAFERVLTDHVRMERLLLQRTLAALNVARARMLTLARTSAAEKVAGFLMDMASRAALTGCRGTAGGPVTFDLPLSRGQIADILGLTIETVSRQMTNLKSAGIIRLPGGRAITIADPGALETRAVAA
;
A
#
# COMPACT_ATOMS: atom_id res chain seq x y z
N MET A 1 -33.48 -14.84 3.45
CA MET A 1 -32.38 -13.99 3.98
C MET A 1 -31.10 -14.42 3.28
N LEU A 2 -30.71 -13.73 2.21
CA LEU A 2 -29.48 -14.02 1.47
C LEU A 2 -28.29 -13.55 2.32
N SER A 3 -27.66 -14.49 3.05
CA SER A 3 -26.39 -14.23 3.71
C SER A 3 -25.31 -14.15 2.64
N THR A 4 -25.08 -12.96 2.10
CA THR A 4 -23.90 -12.68 1.27
C THR A 4 -22.68 -12.81 2.16
N THR A 5 -22.02 -13.98 2.10
CA THR A 5 -20.76 -14.24 2.80
C THR A 5 -19.65 -13.44 2.14
N ILE A 6 -19.45 -12.20 2.59
CA ILE A 6 -18.37 -11.28 2.14
C ILE A 6 -17.02 -12.00 2.15
N CYS A 7 -16.76 -12.86 3.14
CA CYS A 7 -15.51 -13.57 3.28
C CYS A 7 -15.36 -14.83 2.41
N ALA A 8 -16.46 -15.41 1.88
CA ALA A 8 -16.36 -16.62 1.06
C ALA A 8 -15.72 -16.36 -0.30
N ASP A 9 -16.08 -15.23 -0.92
CA ASP A 9 -15.59 -14.81 -2.24
C ASP A 9 -14.53 -13.69 -2.14
N CYS A 10 -13.89 -13.56 -0.97
CA CYS A 10 -12.92 -12.50 -0.72
C CYS A 10 -11.57 -12.85 -1.38
N ALA A 11 -11.21 -12.14 -2.45
CA ALA A 11 -10.00 -12.38 -3.23
C ALA A 11 -8.70 -12.26 -2.42
N VAL A 12 -8.70 -11.49 -1.32
CA VAL A 12 -7.52 -11.25 -0.48
C VAL A 12 -7.53 -12.08 0.81
N ARG A 13 -8.48 -13.02 0.97
CA ARG A 13 -8.70 -13.74 2.23
C ARG A 13 -7.42 -14.40 2.75
N ASP A 14 -6.73 -15.13 1.87
CA ASP A 14 -5.57 -15.96 2.23
C ASP A 14 -4.32 -15.11 2.51
N GLU A 15 -4.31 -13.86 2.03
CA GLU A 15 -3.23 -12.90 2.20
C GLU A 15 -3.51 -11.88 3.31
N ALA A 16 -4.75 -11.69 3.74
CA ALA A 16 -5.16 -10.72 4.78
C ALA A 16 -5.09 -11.33 6.19
N LEU A 17 -5.42 -10.55 7.23
CA LEU A 17 -5.48 -11.06 8.61
C LEU A 17 -6.49 -12.21 8.79
N CYS A 18 -7.52 -12.24 7.93
CA CYS A 18 -8.58 -13.24 7.94
C CYS A 18 -8.08 -14.67 7.63
N SER A 19 -6.88 -14.84 7.06
CA SER A 19 -6.30 -16.15 6.76
C SER A 19 -6.01 -17.00 7.99
N SER A 20 -5.90 -16.36 9.16
CA SER A 20 -5.71 -17.03 10.46
C SER A 20 -6.97 -17.69 11.02
N LEU A 21 -8.14 -17.43 10.42
CA LEU A 21 -9.45 -17.90 10.88
C LEU A 21 -9.97 -19.06 10.03
N THR A 22 -10.59 -20.03 10.68
CA THR A 22 -11.37 -21.10 10.04
C THR A 22 -12.67 -20.56 9.45
N ASN A 23 -13.33 -21.34 8.58
CA ASN A 23 -14.61 -20.96 8.00
C ASN A 23 -15.69 -20.66 9.06
N ASN A 24 -15.67 -21.36 10.19
CA ASN A 24 -16.61 -21.13 11.29
C ASN A 24 -16.28 -19.85 12.05
N GLU A 25 -15.00 -19.60 12.36
CA GLU A 25 -14.56 -18.38 13.04
C GLU A 25 -14.79 -17.12 12.17
N LEU A 26 -14.74 -17.25 10.84
CA LEU A 26 -15.06 -16.15 9.92
C LEU A 26 -16.51 -15.65 10.02
N ALA A 27 -17.43 -16.43 10.59
CA ALA A 27 -18.79 -15.98 10.85
C ALA A 27 -18.82 -14.72 11.73
N ALA A 28 -17.88 -14.61 12.68
CA ALA A 28 -17.75 -13.42 13.53
C ALA A 28 -17.42 -12.17 12.70
N LEU A 29 -16.43 -12.25 11.81
CA LEU A 29 -16.07 -11.14 10.91
C LEU A 29 -17.16 -10.84 9.87
N ASN A 30 -17.80 -11.86 9.29
CA ASN A 30 -18.89 -11.67 8.33
C ASN A 30 -20.06 -10.89 8.94
N THR A 31 -20.35 -11.11 10.23
CA THR A 31 -21.45 -10.45 10.92
C THR A 31 -21.22 -8.93 11.03
N ILE A 32 -19.97 -8.54 11.32
CA ILE A 32 -19.59 -7.13 11.58
C ILE A 32 -19.03 -6.41 10.35
N GLY A 33 -18.59 -7.16 9.33
CA GLY A 33 -17.95 -6.65 8.13
C GLY A 33 -18.94 -6.09 7.12
N ARG A 34 -18.57 -4.98 6.47
CA ARG A 34 -19.32 -4.41 5.34
C ARG A 34 -18.37 -4.05 4.22
N LYS A 35 -18.78 -4.28 2.98
CA LYS A 35 -18.04 -3.76 1.82
C LYS A 35 -18.28 -2.27 1.69
N HIS A 36 -17.22 -1.53 1.41
CA HIS A 36 -17.27 -0.09 1.19
C HIS A 36 -16.38 0.27 0.01
N SER A 37 -16.96 0.94 -0.99
CA SER A 37 -16.23 1.41 -2.16
C SER A 37 -15.85 2.86 -1.97
N VAL A 38 -14.59 3.18 -2.29
CA VAL A 38 -14.00 4.50 -2.13
C VAL A 38 -13.44 4.94 -3.48
N LYS A 39 -13.74 6.17 -3.90
CA LYS A 39 -13.25 6.72 -5.16
C LYS A 39 -11.84 7.27 -5.02
N ARG A 40 -11.09 7.29 -6.12
CA ARG A 40 -9.79 7.98 -6.14
C ARG A 40 -9.91 9.39 -5.58
N GLY A 41 -9.03 9.73 -4.63
CA GLY A 41 -8.97 11.04 -3.98
C GLY A 41 -9.84 11.16 -2.73
N GLU A 42 -10.72 10.20 -2.46
CA GLU A 42 -11.56 10.18 -1.27
C GLU A 42 -10.75 9.70 -0.04
N THR A 43 -10.96 10.37 1.09
CA THR A 43 -10.28 10.08 2.36
C THR A 43 -11.13 9.13 3.19
N VAL A 44 -10.52 8.03 3.63
CA VAL A 44 -11.12 6.98 4.44
C VAL A 44 -11.04 7.29 5.93
N ILE A 45 -9.91 7.84 6.37
CA ILE A 45 -9.63 8.21 7.77
C ILE A 45 -8.89 9.54 7.76
N TRP A 46 -9.26 10.46 8.64
CA TRP A 46 -8.54 11.73 8.85
C TRP A 46 -7.68 11.64 10.11
N ALA A 47 -6.44 12.15 10.04
CA ALA A 47 -5.60 12.25 11.23
C ALA A 47 -6.25 13.13 12.30
N GLY A 48 -6.17 12.72 13.56
CA GLY A 48 -6.74 13.42 14.71
C GLY A 48 -8.19 13.07 15.03
N ASP A 49 -8.95 12.50 14.09
CA ASP A 49 -10.30 11.99 14.34
C ASP A 49 -10.27 10.76 15.26
N ASP A 50 -11.40 10.50 15.91
CA ASP A 50 -11.58 9.28 16.67
C ASP A 50 -11.46 8.06 15.75
N SER A 51 -10.57 7.14 16.12
CA SER A 51 -10.43 5.88 15.39
C SER A 51 -11.65 5.02 15.70
N ILE A 52 -12.62 4.95 14.79
CA ILE A 52 -13.88 4.21 15.00
C ILE A 52 -14.01 2.97 14.11
N ILE A 53 -13.16 2.84 13.09
CA ILE A 53 -13.15 1.71 12.16
C ILE A 53 -11.77 1.08 12.00
N CYS A 54 -11.79 -0.21 11.67
CA CYS A 54 -10.68 -0.89 11.01
C CYS A 54 -11.18 -1.45 9.69
N ALA A 55 -10.31 -1.68 8.71
CA ALA A 55 -10.73 -2.29 7.46
C ALA A 55 -9.62 -3.11 6.82
N ASN A 56 -9.97 -4.12 6.03
CA ASN A 56 -9.02 -4.75 5.11
C ASN A 56 -9.22 -4.15 3.71
N LEU A 57 -8.14 -3.76 3.06
CA LEU A 57 -8.18 -3.32 1.67
C LEU A 57 -8.35 -4.55 0.77
N LEU A 58 -9.45 -4.62 0.03
CA LEU A 58 -9.76 -5.74 -0.88
C LEU A 58 -9.14 -5.50 -2.25
N SER A 59 -9.17 -4.26 -2.73
CA SER A 59 -8.55 -3.84 -3.99
C SER A 59 -8.22 -2.35 -4.00
N GLY A 60 -7.29 -1.97 -4.86
CA GLY A 60 -6.82 -0.59 -5.01
C GLY A 60 -5.58 -0.27 -4.19
N VAL A 61 -5.26 1.02 -4.10
CA VAL A 61 -4.08 1.53 -3.39
C VAL A 61 -4.47 2.75 -2.57
N LEU A 62 -4.09 2.79 -1.30
CA LEU A 62 -4.26 3.95 -0.42
C LEU A 62 -2.90 4.55 -0.06
N LYS A 63 -2.85 5.85 0.20
CA LYS A 63 -1.69 6.52 0.81
C LYS A 63 -1.95 6.78 2.30
N LEU A 64 -0.91 6.62 3.12
CA LEU A 64 -0.90 7.16 4.50
C LEU A 64 -0.14 8.46 4.50
N VAL A 65 -0.75 9.48 5.07
CA VAL A 65 -0.22 10.83 5.16
C VAL A 65 -0.06 11.20 6.63
N ALA A 66 1.16 11.55 7.01
CA ALA A 66 1.42 12.20 8.28
C ALA A 66 1.36 13.72 8.08
N SER A 67 0.79 14.43 9.05
CA SER A 67 0.75 15.88 9.08
C SER A 67 1.69 16.40 10.17
N THR A 68 2.46 17.42 9.85
CA THR A 68 3.28 18.15 10.82
C THR A 68 2.47 19.24 11.51
N GLN A 69 2.95 19.76 12.64
CA GLN A 69 2.26 20.83 13.38
C GLN A 69 2.09 22.14 12.57
N ASP A 70 2.99 22.39 11.62
CA ASP A 70 2.93 23.52 10.68
C ASP A 70 2.08 23.22 9.43
N GLY A 71 1.34 22.12 9.41
CA GLY A 71 0.37 21.77 8.37
C GLY A 71 0.98 21.18 7.09
N ARG A 72 2.28 20.86 7.08
CA ARG A 72 2.87 20.13 5.95
C ARG A 72 2.44 18.67 6.01
N GLU A 73 2.20 18.11 4.84
CA GLU A 73 1.84 16.71 4.69
C GLU A 73 3.01 15.92 4.11
N GLN A 74 3.15 14.68 4.56
CA GLN A 74 4.18 13.76 4.09
C GLN A 74 3.55 12.39 3.88
N ILE A 75 3.68 11.82 2.67
CA ILE A 75 3.32 10.44 2.45
C ILE A 75 4.35 9.55 3.13
N VAL A 76 3.91 8.77 4.12
CA VAL A 76 4.77 7.90 4.94
C VAL A 76 4.60 6.41 4.61
N GLY A 77 3.55 6.08 3.87
CA GLY A 77 3.27 4.72 3.46
C GLY A 77 2.24 4.59 2.37
N LEU A 78 2.18 3.39 1.80
CA LEU A 78 1.19 2.95 0.84
C LEU A 78 0.57 1.65 1.37
N LEU A 79 -0.74 1.51 1.21
CA LEU A 79 -1.48 0.27 1.51
C LEU A 79 -1.95 -0.33 0.19
N TYR A 80 -1.85 -1.65 0.12
CA TYR A 80 -2.24 -2.48 -1.00
C TYR A 80 -3.28 -3.50 -0.58
N ALA A 81 -3.82 -4.23 -1.55
CA ALA A 81 -4.70 -5.36 -1.30
C ALA A 81 -4.13 -6.26 -0.19
N ALA A 82 -5.00 -6.73 0.71
CA ALA A 82 -4.70 -7.50 1.92
C ALA A 82 -4.07 -6.72 3.10
N ASP A 83 -3.72 -5.44 2.95
CA ASP A 83 -3.26 -4.62 4.06
C ASP A 83 -4.42 -4.20 4.98
N LEU A 84 -4.09 -4.07 6.28
CA LEU A 84 -4.98 -3.50 7.29
C LEU A 84 -4.96 -1.97 7.21
N VAL A 85 -6.14 -1.39 7.23
CA VAL A 85 -6.42 0.05 7.26
C VAL A 85 -6.94 0.40 8.65
N GLY A 86 -6.42 1.49 9.22
CA GLY A 86 -6.68 1.89 10.60
C GLY A 86 -5.79 1.15 11.61
N GLN A 87 -5.82 1.60 12.86
CA GLN A 87 -5.02 1.04 13.94
C GLN A 87 -5.97 0.52 15.03
N PRO A 88 -6.04 -0.82 15.22
CA PRO A 88 -6.67 -1.39 16.40
C PRO A 88 -6.01 -0.84 17.67
N TYR A 89 -6.79 -0.68 18.73
CA TYR A 89 -6.40 -0.20 20.05
C TYR A 89 -5.96 1.27 20.13
N ALA A 90 -5.89 1.99 19.00
CA ALA A 90 -5.63 3.42 18.99
C ALA A 90 -6.90 4.21 19.31
N GLY A 91 -6.78 5.23 20.19
CA GLY A 91 -7.89 6.13 20.51
C GLY A 91 -8.22 7.10 19.38
N ARG A 92 -7.19 7.57 18.67
CA ARG A 92 -7.29 8.50 17.54
C ARG A 92 -6.44 8.01 16.37
N ALA A 93 -6.78 8.47 15.18
CA ALA A 93 -6.01 8.17 13.99
C ALA A 93 -4.74 9.02 13.92
N ASP A 94 -3.57 8.38 13.80
CA ASP A 94 -2.28 9.09 13.64
C ASP A 94 -2.07 9.63 12.22
N PHE A 95 -2.77 9.05 11.23
CA PHE A 95 -2.54 9.30 9.82
C PHE A 95 -3.85 9.55 9.06
N THR A 96 -3.77 10.43 8.07
CA THR A 96 -4.81 10.56 7.06
C THR A 96 -4.62 9.48 6.00
N ILE A 97 -5.67 8.74 5.67
CA ILE A 97 -5.64 7.65 4.69
C ILE A 97 -6.53 8.02 3.51
N THR A 98 -5.96 8.16 2.31
CA THR A 98 -6.68 8.59 1.10
C THR A 98 -6.46 7.62 -0.04
N ALA A 99 -7.48 7.37 -0.84
CA ALA A 99 -7.40 6.48 -1.98
C ALA A 99 -6.61 7.10 -3.17
N LEU A 100 -5.63 6.36 -3.69
CA LEU A 100 -4.86 6.72 -4.89
C LEU A 100 -5.48 6.16 -6.17
N THR A 101 -6.27 5.10 -6.03
CA THR A 101 -7.10 4.48 -7.07
C THR A 101 -8.51 4.28 -6.53
N ASP A 102 -9.48 4.01 -7.41
CA ASP A 102 -10.73 3.41 -6.94
C ASP A 102 -10.40 2.14 -6.16
N SER A 103 -11.02 1.98 -5.00
CA SER A 103 -10.65 0.99 -3.99
C SER A 103 -11.90 0.37 -3.36
N GLU A 104 -11.80 -0.90 -2.96
CA GLU A 104 -12.84 -1.60 -2.20
C GLU A 104 -12.25 -2.05 -0.86
N LEU A 105 -12.97 -1.78 0.23
CA LEU A 105 -12.58 -2.16 1.58
C LEU A 105 -13.63 -3.08 2.21
N CYS A 106 -13.21 -3.97 3.10
CA CYS A 106 -14.08 -4.61 4.08
C CYS A 106 -13.90 -3.88 5.41
N ILE A 107 -14.87 -3.04 5.79
CA ILE A 107 -14.84 -2.20 6.99
C ILE A 107 -15.48 -2.91 8.17
N PHE A 108 -14.97 -2.66 9.37
CA PHE A 108 -15.41 -3.19 10.65
C PHE A 108 -15.49 -2.06 11.68
N PRO A 109 -16.53 -2.01 12.55
CA PRO A 109 -16.47 -1.17 13.74
C PRO A 109 -15.28 -1.59 14.61
N ARG A 110 -14.40 -0.66 14.98
CA ARG A 110 -13.12 -0.98 15.65
C ARG A 110 -13.35 -1.79 16.92
N ALA A 111 -14.26 -1.37 17.79
CA ALA A 111 -14.55 -2.08 19.04
C ALA A 111 -15.04 -3.52 18.83
N ALA A 112 -15.74 -3.80 17.73
CA ALA A 112 -16.16 -5.16 17.40
C ALA A 112 -15.00 -5.98 16.82
N PHE A 113 -14.16 -5.36 15.99
CA PHE A 113 -12.96 -5.99 15.45
C PHE A 113 -11.96 -6.36 16.57
N GLU A 114 -11.75 -5.48 17.55
CA GLU A 114 -10.89 -5.73 18.72
C GLU A 114 -11.40 -6.89 19.58
N ARG A 115 -12.72 -7.03 19.73
CA ARG A 115 -13.29 -8.23 20.38
C ARG A 115 -12.95 -9.50 19.62
N VAL A 116 -13.07 -9.50 18.29
CA VAL A 116 -12.68 -10.65 17.46
C VAL A 116 -11.19 -10.96 17.62
N LEU A 117 -10.31 -9.96 17.67
CA LEU A 117 -8.88 -10.17 17.92
C LEU A 117 -8.64 -10.83 19.29
N THR A 118 -9.32 -10.33 20.33
CA THR A 118 -9.22 -10.85 21.70
C THR A 118 -9.69 -12.30 21.78
N ASP A 119 -10.78 -12.64 21.08
CA ASP A 119 -11.35 -13.98 21.06
C ASP A 119 -10.51 -14.97 20.21
N HIS A 120 -9.66 -14.47 19.31
CA HIS A 120 -8.89 -15.28 18.36
C HIS A 120 -7.40 -14.95 18.40
N VAL A 121 -6.68 -15.52 19.37
CA VAL A 121 -5.23 -15.31 19.60
C VAL A 121 -4.37 -15.50 18.34
N ARG A 122 -4.74 -16.41 17.43
CA ARG A 122 -4.01 -16.60 16.16
C ARG A 122 -4.03 -15.36 15.28
N MET A 123 -5.18 -14.66 15.23
CA MET A 123 -5.35 -13.45 14.45
C MET A 123 -4.62 -12.27 15.08
N GLU A 124 -4.69 -12.12 16.41
CA GLU A 124 -3.93 -11.10 17.13
C GLU A 124 -2.41 -11.30 16.98
N ARG A 125 -1.92 -12.54 17.05
CA ARG A 125 -0.51 -12.84 16.81
C ARG A 125 -0.09 -12.50 15.37
N LEU A 126 -0.94 -12.78 14.38
CA LEU A 126 -0.67 -12.41 12.99
C LEU A 126 -0.65 -10.88 12.81
N LEU A 127 -1.54 -10.14 13.50
CA LEU A 127 -1.51 -8.68 13.52
C LEU A 127 -0.20 -8.14 14.09
N LEU A 128 0.29 -8.70 15.20
CA LEU A 128 1.58 -8.33 15.78
C LEU A 128 2.73 -8.61 14.81
N GLN A 129 2.75 -9.78 14.17
CA GLN A 129 3.77 -10.12 13.16
C GLN A 129 3.78 -9.15 11.99
N ARG A 130 2.62 -8.78 11.46
CA ARG A 130 2.51 -7.78 10.37
C ARG A 130 2.95 -6.39 10.82
N THR A 131 2.62 -6.01 12.05
CA THR A 131 3.04 -4.71 12.62
C THR A 131 4.56 -4.64 12.75
N LEU A 132 5.21 -5.71 13.22
CA LEU A 132 6.67 -5.81 13.30
C LEU A 132 7.32 -5.79 11.91
N ALA A 133 6.72 -6.47 10.92
CA ALA A 133 7.19 -6.43 9.53
C ALA A 133 7.08 -5.01 8.95
N ALA A 134 5.95 -4.33 9.14
CA ALA A 134 5.74 -2.95 8.71
C ALA A 134 6.74 -1.99 9.36
N LEU A 135 7.06 -2.18 10.65
CA LEU A 135 8.08 -1.41 11.35
C LEU A 135 9.48 -1.61 10.75
N ASN A 136 9.83 -2.85 10.37
CA ASN A 136 11.09 -3.12 9.70
C ASN A 136 11.15 -2.49 8.30
N VAL A 137 10.05 -2.50 7.55
CA VAL A 137 9.93 -1.79 6.27
C VAL A 137 10.12 -0.28 6.47
N ALA A 138 9.50 0.31 7.50
CA ALA A 138 9.69 1.73 7.83
C ALA A 138 11.15 2.06 8.18
N ARG A 139 11.84 1.20 8.93
CA ARG A 139 13.27 1.34 9.23
C ARG A 139 14.16 1.24 8.00
N ALA A 140 13.89 0.30 7.11
CA ALA A 140 14.60 0.20 5.83
C ALA A 140 14.40 1.46 4.99
N ARG A 141 13.18 2.01 4.93
CA ARG A 141 12.90 3.29 4.26
C ARG A 141 13.68 4.45 4.86
N MET A 142 13.82 4.53 6.18
CA MET A 142 14.65 5.56 6.82
C MET A 142 16.11 5.50 6.35
N LEU A 143 16.68 4.30 6.20
CA LEU A 143 18.02 4.12 5.65
C LEU A 143 18.11 4.57 4.20
N THR A 144 17.14 4.19 3.36
CA THR A 144 17.04 4.66 1.98
C THR A 144 17.00 6.18 1.92
N LEU A 145 16.13 6.81 2.71
CA LEU A 145 16.01 8.27 2.74
C LEU A 145 17.32 8.97 3.12
N ALA A 146 18.08 8.39 4.07
CA ALA A 146 19.30 8.97 4.60
C ALA A 146 20.57 8.70 3.78
N ARG A 147 20.64 7.58 3.05
CA ARG A 147 21.90 7.10 2.47
C ARG A 147 21.89 6.89 0.96
N THR A 148 20.73 6.86 0.30
CA THR A 148 20.69 6.63 -1.14
C THR A 148 20.52 7.94 -1.93
N SER A 149 21.18 7.98 -3.09
CA SER A 149 21.08 9.04 -4.07
C SER A 149 19.67 9.13 -4.69
N ALA A 150 19.37 10.26 -5.31
CA ALA A 150 18.09 10.42 -6.01
C ALA A 150 17.89 9.39 -7.14
N ALA A 151 18.97 8.97 -7.81
CA ALA A 151 18.92 7.97 -8.87
C ALA A 151 18.53 6.59 -8.31
N GLU A 152 19.19 6.16 -7.24
CA GLU A 152 18.90 4.90 -6.55
C GLU A 152 17.48 4.87 -5.98
N LYS A 153 17.04 5.96 -5.33
CA LYS A 153 15.67 6.08 -4.81
C LYS A 153 14.62 5.86 -5.90
N VAL A 154 14.78 6.51 -7.05
CA VAL A 154 13.82 6.39 -8.15
C VAL A 154 13.88 5.01 -8.79
N ALA A 155 15.08 4.45 -9.00
CA ALA A 155 15.22 3.11 -9.56
C ALA A 155 14.62 2.03 -8.63
N GLY A 156 14.98 2.07 -7.34
CA GLY A 156 14.45 1.17 -6.31
C GLY A 156 12.94 1.26 -6.19
N PHE A 157 12.38 2.48 -6.20
CA PHE A 157 10.93 2.68 -6.20
C PHE A 157 10.24 2.03 -7.39
N LEU A 158 10.80 2.14 -8.60
CA LEU A 158 10.22 1.52 -9.78
C LEU A 158 10.26 -0.02 -9.73
N MET A 159 11.32 -0.60 -9.17
CA MET A 159 11.39 -2.04 -8.93
C MET A 159 10.33 -2.50 -7.93
N ASP A 160 10.18 -1.77 -6.82
CA ASP A 160 9.15 -2.04 -5.82
C ASP A 160 7.74 -2.00 -6.45
N MET A 161 7.47 -1.02 -7.31
CA MET A 161 6.18 -0.94 -8.01
C MET A 161 5.99 -2.06 -9.04
N ALA A 162 7.04 -2.45 -9.76
CA ALA A 162 6.99 -3.56 -10.72
C ALA A 162 6.69 -4.90 -10.02
N SER A 163 7.36 -5.16 -8.89
CA SER A 163 7.14 -6.34 -8.06
C SER A 163 5.70 -6.41 -7.55
N ARG A 164 5.15 -5.28 -7.09
CA ARG A 164 3.77 -5.20 -6.62
C ARG A 164 2.75 -5.36 -7.75
N ALA A 165 3.01 -4.77 -8.91
CA ALA A 165 2.14 -4.91 -10.07
C ALA A 165 2.04 -6.37 -10.55
N ALA A 166 3.11 -7.16 -10.38
CA ALA A 166 3.10 -8.58 -10.73
C ALA A 166 2.06 -9.39 -9.93
N LEU A 167 1.78 -8.97 -8.70
CA LEU A 167 0.76 -9.59 -7.84
C LEU A 167 -0.67 -9.28 -8.29
N THR A 168 -0.88 -8.17 -9.01
CA THR A 168 -2.22 -7.69 -9.42
C THR A 168 -2.53 -7.90 -10.91
N GLY A 169 -1.67 -8.63 -11.63
CA GLY A 169 -1.83 -8.91 -13.06
C GLY A 169 -1.00 -7.98 -13.95
N CYS A 170 0.29 -8.30 -14.11
CA CYS A 170 1.15 -7.64 -15.08
C CYS A 170 0.80 -8.02 -16.52
N ARG A 171 0.99 -7.07 -17.45
CA ARG A 171 1.11 -7.37 -18.88
C ARG A 171 2.61 -7.56 -19.18
N GLY A 172 3.08 -8.80 -19.16
CA GLY A 172 4.48 -9.14 -19.45
C GLY A 172 4.76 -10.63 -19.39
N THR A 173 5.85 -11.05 -20.03
CA THR A 173 6.39 -12.42 -19.97
C THR A 173 7.43 -12.54 -18.88
N ALA A 174 7.59 -13.72 -18.27
CA ALA A 174 8.68 -13.97 -17.31
C ALA A 174 10.04 -13.66 -17.97
N GLY A 175 10.83 -12.78 -17.35
CA GLY A 175 12.13 -12.32 -17.89
C GLY A 175 12.06 -11.29 -19.02
N GLY A 176 10.87 -10.82 -19.40
CA GLY A 176 10.67 -9.79 -20.41
C GLY A 176 10.24 -8.43 -19.85
N PRO A 177 9.96 -7.44 -20.73
CA PRO A 177 9.53 -6.13 -20.30
C PRO A 177 8.22 -6.18 -19.52
N VAL A 178 8.20 -5.57 -18.34
CA VAL A 178 7.00 -5.52 -17.49
C VAL A 178 6.36 -4.15 -17.63
N THR A 179 5.10 -4.11 -18.07
CA THR A 179 4.33 -2.87 -18.16
C THR A 179 3.24 -2.81 -17.10
N PHE A 180 3.19 -1.70 -16.36
CA PHE A 180 2.19 -1.45 -15.33
C PHE A 180 1.85 0.05 -15.25
N ASP A 181 0.71 0.37 -14.64
CA ASP A 181 0.32 1.74 -14.36
C ASP A 181 0.79 2.16 -12.97
N LEU A 182 1.48 3.30 -12.89
CA LEU A 182 1.83 3.92 -11.61
C LEU A 182 0.59 4.60 -11.02
N PRO A 183 0.11 4.22 -9.83
CA PRO A 183 -1.06 4.88 -9.22
C PRO A 183 -0.77 6.33 -8.78
N LEU A 184 0.52 6.69 -8.73
CA LEU A 184 1.05 7.92 -8.15
C LEU A 184 1.42 8.96 -9.23
N SER A 185 1.21 10.23 -8.89
CA SER A 185 1.79 11.36 -9.63
C SER A 185 3.27 11.53 -9.32
N ARG A 186 3.98 12.30 -10.14
CA ARG A 186 5.41 12.63 -9.89
C ARG A 186 5.61 13.36 -8.56
N GLY A 187 4.68 14.24 -8.17
CA GLY A 187 4.71 14.92 -6.87
C GLY A 187 4.60 13.94 -5.71
N GLN A 188 3.67 12.99 -5.78
CA GLN A 188 3.51 11.97 -4.74
C GLN A 188 4.72 11.02 -4.66
N ILE A 189 5.35 10.69 -5.80
CA ILE A 189 6.61 9.93 -5.81
C ILE A 189 7.72 10.75 -5.15
N ALA A 190 7.79 12.05 -5.43
CA ALA A 190 8.73 12.97 -4.80
C ALA A 190 8.54 13.01 -3.28
N ASP A 191 7.31 13.16 -2.80
CA ASP A 191 6.98 13.12 -1.38
C ASP A 191 7.49 11.82 -0.75
N ILE A 192 7.11 10.66 -1.29
CA ILE A 192 7.51 9.34 -0.77
C ILE A 192 9.03 9.18 -0.68
N LEU A 193 9.77 9.71 -1.65
CA LEU A 193 11.23 9.53 -1.76
C LEU A 193 12.03 10.65 -1.08
N GLY A 194 11.37 11.67 -0.54
CA GLY A 194 12.04 12.87 -0.02
C GLY A 194 12.85 13.59 -1.10
N LEU A 195 12.29 13.70 -2.30
CA LEU A 195 12.88 14.37 -3.46
C LEU A 195 11.97 15.50 -3.93
N THR A 196 12.47 16.38 -4.81
CA THR A 196 11.60 17.31 -5.52
C THR A 196 10.96 16.66 -6.76
N ILE A 197 9.81 17.16 -7.20
CA ILE A 197 9.11 16.67 -8.40
C ILE A 197 9.99 16.79 -9.65
N GLU A 198 10.79 17.84 -9.76
CA GLU A 198 11.75 18.07 -10.85
C GLU A 198 12.86 17.02 -10.80
N THR A 199 13.32 16.66 -9.60
CA THR A 199 14.35 15.63 -9.42
C THR A 199 13.84 14.27 -9.84
N VAL A 200 12.64 13.88 -9.42
CA VAL A 200 12.01 12.64 -9.90
C VAL A 200 11.87 12.66 -11.42
N SER A 201 11.35 13.76 -11.99
CA SER A 201 11.16 13.90 -13.44
C SER A 201 12.47 13.79 -14.22
N ARG A 202 13.56 14.37 -13.69
CA ARG A 202 14.90 14.25 -14.26
C ARG A 202 15.40 12.81 -14.23
N GLN A 203 15.28 12.11 -13.10
CA GLN A 203 15.75 10.72 -13.00
C GLN A 203 14.95 9.78 -13.90
N MET A 204 13.63 9.97 -14.00
CA MET A 204 12.79 9.21 -14.93
C MET A 204 13.22 9.44 -16.39
N THR A 205 13.58 10.68 -16.75
CA THR A 205 14.08 11.02 -18.08
C THR A 205 15.43 10.36 -18.34
N ASN A 206 16.34 10.38 -17.35
CA ASN A 206 17.64 9.71 -17.45
C ASN A 206 17.50 8.20 -17.69
N LEU A 207 16.62 7.54 -16.94
CA LEU A 207 16.33 6.11 -17.12
C LEU A 207 15.72 5.82 -18.51
N LYS A 208 14.84 6.69 -19.00
CA LYS A 208 14.26 6.58 -20.35
C LYS A 208 15.32 6.74 -21.43
N SER A 209 16.17 7.77 -21.35
CA SER A 209 17.24 8.02 -22.32
C SER A 209 18.29 6.91 -22.33
N ALA A 210 18.50 6.25 -21.19
CA ALA A 210 19.37 5.07 -21.08
C ALA A 210 18.71 3.77 -21.60
N GLY A 211 17.45 3.81 -22.06
CA GLY A 211 16.72 2.63 -22.54
C GLY A 211 16.28 1.66 -21.45
N ILE A 212 16.50 1.97 -20.16
CA ILE A 212 16.19 1.12 -19.01
C ILE A 212 14.67 1.04 -18.80
N ILE A 213 13.97 2.15 -19.04
CA ILE A 213 12.50 2.21 -18.98
C ILE A 213 11.91 2.81 -20.26
N ARG A 214 10.63 2.54 -20.51
CA ARG A 214 9.81 3.26 -21.49
C ARG A 214 8.62 3.91 -20.80
N LEU A 215 8.22 5.07 -21.34
CA LEU A 215 7.08 5.84 -20.88
C LEU A 215 6.07 5.94 -22.04
N PRO A 216 5.24 4.91 -22.26
CA PRO A 216 4.29 4.86 -23.38
C PRO A 216 3.20 5.94 -23.32
N GLY A 217 3.01 6.61 -22.17
CA GLY A 217 2.07 7.71 -21.99
C GLY A 217 1.15 7.47 -20.79
N GLY A 218 0.44 8.53 -20.36
CA GLY A 218 -0.42 8.47 -19.19
C GLY A 218 0.36 8.11 -17.91
N ARG A 219 -0.11 7.08 -17.19
CA ARG A 219 0.52 6.54 -15.99
C ARG A 219 1.32 5.26 -16.25
N ALA A 220 1.33 4.79 -17.49
CA ALA A 220 1.98 3.54 -17.83
C ALA A 220 3.50 3.69 -17.87
N ILE A 221 4.18 2.71 -17.30
CA ILE A 221 5.63 2.54 -17.35
C ILE A 221 5.96 1.12 -17.78
N THR A 222 6.97 0.98 -18.63
CA THR A 222 7.55 -0.31 -18.97
C THR A 222 8.97 -0.37 -18.43
N ILE A 223 9.28 -1.39 -17.63
CA ILE A 223 10.66 -1.73 -17.31
C ILE A 223 11.22 -2.54 -18.48
N ALA A 224 12.13 -1.95 -19.25
CA ALA A 224 12.67 -2.59 -20.45
C ALA A 224 13.90 -3.44 -20.14
N ASP A 225 14.71 -3.03 -19.15
CA ASP A 225 15.88 -3.76 -18.66
C ASP A 225 15.85 -3.82 -17.12
N PRO A 226 15.29 -4.89 -16.54
CA PRO A 226 15.23 -5.08 -15.09
C PRO A 226 16.61 -5.14 -14.44
N GLY A 227 17.62 -5.74 -15.09
CA GLY A 227 18.96 -5.90 -14.52
C GLY A 227 19.74 -4.59 -14.47
N ALA A 228 19.61 -3.76 -15.51
CA ALA A 228 20.15 -2.40 -15.48
C ALA A 228 19.44 -1.53 -14.45
N LEU A 229 18.11 -1.68 -14.28
CA LEU A 229 17.35 -0.96 -13.26
C LEU A 229 17.78 -1.36 -11.84
N GLU A 230 17.99 -2.65 -11.60
CA GLU A 230 18.50 -3.18 -10.34
C GLU A 230 19.89 -2.62 -10.04
N THR A 231 20.79 -2.65 -11.01
CA THR A 231 22.13 -2.04 -10.86
C THR A 231 22.02 -0.57 -10.45
N ARG A 232 21.08 0.20 -11.03
CA ARG A 232 20.86 1.61 -10.67
C ARG A 232 20.24 1.82 -9.29
N ALA A 233 19.59 0.81 -8.71
CA ALA A 233 18.96 0.90 -7.39
C ALA A 233 19.93 0.67 -6.23
N VAL A 234 21.09 0.08 -6.49
CA VAL A 234 22.12 -0.26 -5.48
C VAL A 234 23.45 0.46 -5.71
N ALA A 235 23.59 1.20 -6.81
CA ALA A 235 24.84 1.86 -7.18
C ALA A 235 24.90 3.33 -6.72
N ALA A 236 25.64 3.55 -5.62
CA ALA A 236 26.39 4.77 -5.31
C ALA A 236 27.50 4.48 -4.29
#